data_AF-A0A1T4K3P6-F1
#
_entry.id   AF-A0A1T4K3P6-F1
#
_cell.length_a   1.000
_cell.length_b   1.000
_cell.length_c   1.000
_cell.angle_alpha   90.00
_cell.angle_beta   90.00
_cell.angle_gamma   90.00
#
_symmetry.space_group_name_H-M   'P 1'
#
loop_
_entity.id
_entity.type
_entity.pdbx_description
1 polymer ?
#
loop_
_entity_poly.entity_id
_entity_poly.type
_entity_poly.pdbx_seq_one_letter_code
_entity_poly.pdbx_strand_id
1 'polypeptide(L)' 'MEGKKNLRMRAARVAKDLSQADLARAVGVTRQTIGLIEAGGYNPTLKLCTDICKALDVTLNDLFWED' A
#
# COMPACT_ATOMS: atom_id res chain seq x y z
N MET A 1 8.23 -9.38 5.33
CA MET A 1 8.41 -7.92 5.39
C MET A 1 7.98 -7.42 6.75
N GLU A 2 8.83 -7.56 7.76
CA GLU A 2 8.65 -6.90 9.05
C GLU A 2 9.88 -6.01 9.22
N GLY A 3 9.67 -4.70 9.41
CA GLY A 3 10.75 -3.75 9.73
C GLY A 3 11.25 -2.84 8.59
N LYS A 4 10.86 -3.05 7.32
CA LYS A 4 11.26 -2.17 6.20
C LYS A 4 10.06 -1.39 5.65
N LYS A 5 10.17 -0.05 5.65
CA LYS A 5 9.13 0.87 5.15
C LYS A 5 8.80 0.59 3.68
N ASN A 6 7.51 0.55 3.33
CA ASN A 6 7.06 0.46 1.94
C ASN A 6 6.99 1.86 1.30
N LEU A 7 8.16 2.40 0.96
CA LEU A 7 8.27 3.72 0.33
C LEU A 7 7.73 3.74 -1.11
N ARG A 8 7.75 2.59 -1.80
CA ARG A 8 7.21 2.44 -3.16
C ARG A 8 5.69 2.63 -3.17
N MET A 9 4.98 2.01 -2.24
CA MET A 9 3.53 2.20 -2.06
C MET A 9 3.19 3.65 -1.73
N ARG A 10 3.96 4.28 -0.83
CA ARG A 10 3.77 5.71 -0.50
C ARG A 10 3.93 6.60 -1.73
N ALA A 11 4.96 6.37 -2.54
CA ALA A 11 5.22 7.14 -3.76
C ALA A 11 4.09 6.97 -4.77
N ALA A 12 3.66 5.73 -5.05
CA ALA A 12 2.55 5.45 -5.96
C ALA A 12 1.24 6.10 -5.50
N ARG A 13 0.95 6.08 -4.19
CA ARG A 13 -0.22 6.75 -3.62
C ARG A 13 -0.18 8.27 -3.81
N VAL A 14 0.96 8.90 -3.55
CA VAL A 14 1.14 10.35 -3.73
C VAL A 14 1.05 10.73 -5.22
N ALA A 15 1.57 9.90 -6.13
CA ALA A 15 1.49 10.14 -7.57
C ALA A 15 0.04 10.10 -8.12
N LYS A 16 -0.90 9.50 -7.39
CA LYS A 16 -2.35 9.51 -7.68
C LYS A 16 -3.11 10.59 -6.89
N ASP A 17 -2.41 11.51 -6.21
CA ASP A 17 -2.97 12.54 -5.32
C ASP A 17 -3.85 11.99 -4.18
N LEU A 18 -3.61 10.74 -3.77
CA LEU A 18 -4.39 10.10 -2.70
C LEU A 18 -3.74 10.33 -1.34
N SER A 19 -4.53 10.67 -0.33
CA SER A 19 -4.13 10.52 1.08
C SER A 19 -4.20 9.05 1.52
N GLN A 20 -3.61 8.72 2.68
CA GLN A 20 -3.76 7.39 3.28
C GLN A 20 -5.23 7.04 3.53
N ALA A 21 -6.06 8.03 3.87
CA ALA A 21 -7.48 7.83 4.12
C ALA A 21 -8.23 7.55 2.81
N ASP A 22 -7.82 8.17 1.70
CA ASP A 22 -8.46 7.97 0.39
C ASP A 22 -8.18 6.56 -0.13
N LEU A 23 -6.92 6.12 -0.07
CA LEU A 23 -6.55 4.75 -0.43
C LEU A 23 -7.25 3.73 0.49
N ALA A 24 -7.32 4.01 1.78
CA ALA A 24 -7.99 3.14 2.74
C ALA A 24 -9.48 2.94 2.39
N ARG A 25 -10.19 4.03 2.05
CA ARG A 25 -11.59 3.95 1.59
C ARG A 25 -11.71 3.17 0.29
N ALA A 26 -10.79 3.36 -0.65
CA ALA A 26 -10.81 2.66 -1.95
C ALA A 26 -10.64 1.14 -1.81
N VAL A 27 -9.86 0.67 -0.83
CA VAL A 27 -9.57 -0.77 -0.64
C VAL A 27 -10.30 -1.40 0.55
N GLY A 28 -11.23 -0.66 1.19
CA GLY A 28 -12.08 -1.17 2.26
C GLY A 28 -11.37 -1.46 3.57
N VAL A 29 -10.36 -0.66 3.94
CA VAL A 29 -9.61 -0.79 5.21
C VAL A 29 -9.56 0.52 5.96
N THR A 30 -8.94 0.52 7.14
CA THR A 30 -8.73 1.76 7.92
C THR A 30 -7.52 2.54 7.42
N ARG A 31 -7.52 3.87 7.63
CA ARG A 31 -6.33 4.71 7.39
C ARG A 31 -5.10 4.20 8.17
N GLN A 32 -5.30 3.69 9.38
CA GLN A 32 -4.23 3.10 10.19
C GLN A 32 -3.61 1.87 9.51
N THR A 33 -4.43 1.01 8.90
CA THR A 33 -3.95 -0.16 8.13
C THR A 33 -3.00 0.29 7.02
N ILE A 34 -3.37 1.28 6.21
CA ILE A 34 -2.50 1.83 5.16
C ILE A 34 -1.20 2.39 5.76
N GLY A 35 -1.30 3.15 6.86
CA GLY A 35 -0.12 3.70 7.54
C GLY A 35 0.84 2.63 8.06
N LEU A 36 0.33 1.52 8.60
CA LEU A 36 1.14 0.39 9.06
C LEU A 36 1.85 -0.33 7.91
N ILE A 37 1.18 -0.49 6.75
CA ILE A 37 1.80 -1.08 5.55
C ILE A 37 2.94 -0.18 5.05
N GLU A 38 2.69 1.12 4.90
CA GLU A 38 3.72 2.08 4.47
C GLU A 38 4.90 2.14 5.46
N ALA A 39 4.64 1.97 6.76
CA ALA A 39 5.68 1.92 7.79
C ALA A 39 6.43 0.57 7.83
N GLY A 40 5.96 -0.46 7.14
CA GLY A 40 6.52 -1.82 7.23
C GLY A 40 6.19 -2.55 8.53
N GLY A 41 5.18 -2.08 9.26
CA GLY A 41 4.72 -2.63 10.54
C GLY A 41 3.51 -3.55 10.40
N TYR A 42 3.09 -3.86 9.17
CA TYR A 42 2.01 -4.81 8.89
C TYR A 42 2.26 -5.50 7.56
N ASN A 43 2.16 -6.83 7.57
CA ASN A 43 2.18 -7.65 6.37
C ASN A 43 0.75 -7.87 5.87
N PRO A 44 0.32 -7.20 4.79
CA PRO A 44 -1.04 -7.33 4.26
C PRO A 44 -1.30 -8.71 3.66
N THR A 45 -2.59 -9.10 3.59
CA THR A 45 -3.00 -10.30 2.87
C THR A 45 -2.80 -10.11 1.36
N LEU A 46 -2.62 -11.20 0.61
CA LEU A 46 -2.49 -11.13 -0.85
C LEU A 46 -3.68 -10.38 -1.50
N LYS A 47 -4.90 -10.60 -0.99
CA LYS A 47 -6.09 -9.87 -1.43
C LYS A 47 -5.91 -8.36 -1.27
N LEU A 48 -5.50 -7.90 -0.09
CA LEU A 48 -5.27 -6.48 0.17
C LEU A 48 -4.15 -5.92 -0.70
N CYS A 49 -3.06 -6.67 -0.92
CA CYS A 49 -2.01 -6.28 -1.87
C CYS A 49 -2.59 -6.06 -3.27
N THR A 50 -3.39 -7.01 -3.78
CA THR A 50 -4.00 -6.89 -5.11
C THR A 50 -4.99 -5.74 -5.21
N ASP A 51 -5.75 -5.45 -4.16
CA ASP A 51 -6.70 -4.33 -4.13
C ASP A 51 -5.95 -2.98 -4.12
N ILE A 52 -4.85 -2.87 -3.37
CA ILE A 52 -3.95 -1.70 -3.37
C ILE A 52 -3.33 -1.49 -4.76
N CYS A 53 -2.79 -2.55 -5.36
CA CYS A 53 -2.20 -2.48 -6.70
C CYS A 53 -3.20 -1.96 -7.74
N LYS A 54 -4.44 -2.46 -7.73
CA LYS A 54 -5.51 -1.98 -8.61
C LYS A 54 -5.86 -0.51 -8.36
N ALA A 55 -5.98 -0.10 -7.09
CA ALA A 55 -6.30 1.28 -6.73
C ALA A 55 -5.19 2.28 -7.12
N LEU A 56 -3.93 1.81 -7.12
CA LEU A 56 -2.75 2.62 -7.45
C LEU A 56 -2.28 2.47 -8.90
N ASP A 57 -2.91 1.59 -9.69
CA ASP A 57 -2.57 1.32 -11.10
C ASP A 57 -1.12 0.85 -11.28
N VAL A 58 -0.72 -0.10 -10.44
CA VAL A 58 0.63 -0.71 -10.39
C VAL A 58 0.52 -2.22 -10.15
N THR A 59 1.63 -2.93 -10.28
CA THR A 59 1.71 -4.38 -10.05
C THR A 59 2.20 -4.73 -8.64
N LEU A 60 2.10 -6.02 -8.27
CA LEU A 60 2.67 -6.52 -7.00
C LEU A 60 4.20 -6.36 -6.96
N ASN A 61 4.87 -6.54 -8.10
CA ASN A 61 6.31 -6.39 -8.20
C ASN A 61 6.75 -4.95 -7.94
N ASP A 62 5.96 -3.98 -8.39
CA ASP A 62 6.26 -2.55 -8.18
C ASP A 62 6.23 -2.18 -6.69
N LEU A 63 5.41 -2.86 -5.87
CA LEU A 63 5.15 -2.44 -4.49
C LEU A 63 5.73 -3.35 -3.40
N PHE A 64 5.83 -4.66 -3.63
CA PHE A 64 6.04 -5.64 -2.55
C PHE A 64 7.22 -6.59 -2.75
N TRP A 65 7.83 -6.65 -3.94
CA TRP A 65 9.04 -7.45 -4.16
C TRP A 65 10.31 -6.60 -4.07
N GLU A 66 11.37 -7.21 -3.55
CA GLU A 66 12.74 -6.69 -3.71
C GLU A 66 13.34 -7.33 -4.97
N ASP A 67 14.18 -6.58 -5.68
CA ASP A 67 14.98 -7.11 -6.79
C ASP A 67 16.04 -8.09 -6.26
#